data_AF-A0A2A4LFF8-F1
#
_entry.id   AF-A0A2A4LFF8-F1
#
_cell.length_a   1.000
_cell.length_b   1.000
_cell.length_c   1.000
_cell.angle_alpha   90.00
_cell.angle_beta   90.00
_cell.angle_gamma   90.00
#
_symmetry.space_group_name_H-M   'P 1'
#
loop_
_entity.id
_entity.type
_entity.pdbx_description
1 polymer ?
#
loop_
_entity_poly.entity_id
_entity_poly.type
_entity_poly.pdbx_seq_one_letter_code
_entity_poly.pdbx_strand_id
1 'polypeptide(L)' 'EVTGVTKLINDDTAIPLSRPCPLNYRIEEVITHASQDGPTVFAILIRYQTIGFEGPDGRLIAVTGKLR' A
#
# COMPACT_ATOMS: atom_id res chain seq x y z
N GLU A 1 -9.73 -25.81 5.51
CA GLU A 1 -10.88 -25.00 5.07
C GLU A 1 -10.48 -23.54 5.16
N VAL A 2 -10.39 -22.81 4.06
CA VAL A 2 -10.03 -21.37 4.07
C VAL A 2 -11.32 -20.58 4.05
N THR A 3 -11.91 -20.38 5.22
CA THR A 3 -13.04 -19.47 5.41
C THR A 3 -12.50 -18.04 5.56
N GLY A 4 -12.15 -17.44 4.42
CA GLY A 4 -11.73 -16.03 4.33
C GLY A 4 -12.51 -15.30 3.25
N VAL A 5 -13.10 -14.14 3.57
CA VAL A 5 -13.72 -13.26 2.58
C VAL A 5 -12.66 -12.32 2.04
N THR A 6 -12.36 -12.41 0.74
CA THR A 6 -11.46 -11.47 0.06
C THR A 6 -12.22 -10.19 -0.26
N LYS A 7 -11.65 -9.04 0.13
CA LYS A 7 -12.20 -7.72 -0.21
C LYS A 7 -11.15 -6.89 -0.93
N LEU A 8 -11.50 -6.38 -2.09
CA LEU A 8 -10.71 -5.39 -2.81
C LEU A 8 -10.81 -4.04 -2.08
N ILE A 9 -9.66 -3.50 -1.67
CA ILE A 9 -9.57 -2.22 -0.93
C ILE A 9 -8.98 -1.09 -1.77
N ASN A 10 -8.19 -1.42 -2.80
CA ASN A 10 -7.62 -0.48 -3.74
C ASN A 10 -7.37 -1.19 -5.06
N ASP A 11 -7.80 -0.58 -6.17
CA ASP A 11 -7.60 -1.07 -7.53
C ASP A 11 -6.95 0.04 -8.36
N ASP A 12 -5.68 -0.14 -8.71
CA ASP A 12 -4.90 0.83 -9.47
C ASP A 12 -4.73 0.31 -10.89
N THR A 13 -5.62 0.75 -11.79
CA THR A 13 -5.68 0.28 -13.18
C THR A 13 -4.78 1.07 -14.12
N ALA A 14 -4.22 2.21 -13.69
CA ALA A 14 -3.40 3.08 -14.52
C ALA A 14 -2.47 3.97 -13.69
N ILE A 15 -1.22 4.13 -14.15
CA ILE A 15 -0.24 4.98 -13.49
C ILE A 15 -0.64 6.47 -13.68
N PRO A 16 -0.93 7.23 -12.60
CA PRO A 16 -1.31 8.63 -12.72
C PRO A 16 -0.13 9.50 -13.17
N LEU A 17 -0.40 10.62 -13.86
CA LEU A 17 0.64 11.52 -14.39
C LEU A 17 1.63 12.04 -13.34
N SER A 18 1.19 12.16 -12.09
CA SER A 18 2.05 12.57 -10.96
C SER A 18 3.01 11.48 -10.49
N ARG A 19 2.85 10.22 -10.98
CA ARG A 19 3.70 9.08 -10.68
C ARG A 19 4.59 8.80 -11.90
N PRO A 20 5.91 9.03 -11.81
CA PRO A 20 6.82 8.65 -12.89
C PRO A 20 6.75 7.14 -13.15
N CYS A 21 7.24 6.70 -14.33
CA CYS A 21 7.20 5.29 -14.70
C CYS A 21 7.91 4.41 -13.63
N PRO A 22 7.16 3.57 -12.90
CA PRO A 22 7.69 2.79 -11.81
C PRO A 22 8.49 1.60 -12.36
N LEU A 23 9.66 1.34 -11.79
CA LEU A 23 10.48 0.16 -12.06
C LEU A 23 9.88 -1.09 -11.42
N ASN A 24 9.32 -0.95 -10.22
CA ASN A 24 8.66 -2.02 -9.48
C ASN A 24 7.71 -1.45 -8.42
N TYR A 25 6.91 -2.36 -7.85
CA TYR A 25 6.12 -2.15 -6.66
C TYR A 25 6.38 -3.28 -5.67
N ARG A 26 6.37 -2.97 -4.38
CA ARG A 26 6.40 -3.98 -3.31
C ARG A 26 5.63 -3.51 -2.09
N ILE A 27 5.10 -4.45 -1.32
CA ILE A 27 4.66 -4.17 0.05
C ILE A 27 5.92 -3.93 0.87
N GLU A 28 6.08 -2.70 1.36
CA GLU A 28 7.17 -2.34 2.25
C GLU A 28 6.84 -2.72 3.68
N GLU A 29 5.62 -2.40 4.12
CA GLU A 29 5.20 -2.59 5.51
C GLU A 29 3.68 -2.73 5.61
N VAL A 30 3.24 -3.47 6.62
CA VAL A 30 1.83 -3.54 7.03
C VAL A 30 1.77 -3.15 8.50
N ILE A 31 1.08 -2.04 8.76
CA ILE A 31 0.94 -1.46 10.10
C ILE A 31 -0.51 -1.64 10.52
N THR A 32 -0.72 -2.17 11.72
CA THR A 32 -2.05 -2.27 12.35
C THR A 32 -2.08 -1.44 13.63
N HIS A 33 -3.21 -0.81 13.89
CA HIS A 33 -3.46 -0.08 15.13
C HIS A 33 -4.81 -0.50 15.71
N ALA A 34 -4.77 -1.17 16.85
CA ALA A 34 -5.95 -1.52 17.62
C ALA A 34 -6.32 -0.36 18.54
N SER A 35 -7.54 0.15 18.41
CA SER A 35 -8.10 1.16 19.30
C SER A 35 -8.85 0.47 20.45
N GLN A 36 -8.82 1.02 21.67
CA GLN A 36 -9.57 0.46 22.80
C GLN A 36 -11.09 0.61 22.62
N ASP A 37 -11.52 1.74 22.06
CA ASP A 37 -12.93 2.13 21.95
C ASP A 37 -13.41 2.21 20.49
N GLY A 38 -12.64 1.66 19.53
CA GLY A 38 -12.87 1.84 18.10
C GLY A 38 -12.42 0.67 17.25
N PRO A 39 -12.73 0.69 15.93
CA PRO A 39 -12.33 -0.37 15.03
C PRO A 39 -10.81 -0.41 14.87
N THR A 40 -10.23 -1.62 14.82
CA THR A 40 -8.85 -1.81 14.40
C THR A 40 -8.66 -1.24 13.00
N VAL A 41 -7.65 -0.40 12.82
CA VAL A 41 -7.29 0.20 11.53
C VAL A 41 -5.95 -0.34 11.06
N PHE A 42 -5.70 -0.22 9.76
CA PHE A 42 -4.43 -0.61 9.18
C PHE A 42 -3.98 0.36 8.10
N ALA A 43 -2.67 0.37 7.84
CA ALA A 43 -2.05 1.02 6.70
C ALA A 43 -1.08 0.02 6.04
N ILE A 44 -1.26 -0.20 4.74
CA ILE A 44 -0.32 -0.95 3.90
C ILE A 44 0.54 0.08 3.18
N LEU A 45 1.83 0.07 3.44
CA LEU A 45 2.80 0.91 2.75
C LEU A 45 3.32 0.16 1.54
N ILE A 46 3.03 0.69 0.36
CA ILE A 46 3.51 0.17 -0.90
C ILE A 46 4.64 1.09 -1.37
N ARG A 47 5.85 0.53 -1.52
CA ARG A 47 6.93 1.27 -2.16
C ARG A 47 6.87 1.05 -3.66
N TYR A 48 6.93 2.15 -4.41
CA TYR A 48 7.34 2.10 -5.81
C TYR A 48 8.70 2.77 -5.96
N GLN A 49 9.44 2.33 -6.96
CA GLN A 49 10.75 2.87 -7.27
C GLN A 49 10.79 3.45 -8.67
N THR A 50 11.50 4.54 -8.87
CA THR A 50 11.80 5.13 -10.16
C THR A 50 13.31 5.19 -10.36
N ILE A 51 13.76 5.54 -11.56
CA ILE A 51 15.18 5.80 -11.80
C ILE A 51 15.57 7.02 -10.96
N GLY A 52 16.57 6.88 -10.11
CA GLY A 52 17.22 7.98 -9.39
C GLY A 52 18.64 8.21 -9.89
N PHE A 53 19.35 9.13 -9.24
CA PHE A 53 20.66 9.59 -9.70
C PHE A 53 21.77 8.53 -9.58
N GLU A 54 21.89 7.89 -8.40
CA GLU A 54 22.89 6.83 -8.12
C GLU A 54 22.26 5.44 -7.93
N GLY A 55 20.94 5.36 -7.97
CA GLY A 55 20.18 4.16 -7.71
C GLY A 55 18.68 4.46 -7.72
N PRO A 56 17.81 3.48 -7.42
CA PRO A 56 16.38 3.71 -7.49
C PRO A 56 15.88 4.73 -6.44
N ASP A 57 15.16 5.77 -6.88
CA ASP A 57 14.44 6.69 -5.99
C ASP A 57 13.12 6.05 -5.55
N GLY A 58 12.87 5.96 -4.25
CA GLY A 58 11.76 5.21 -3.70
C GLY A 58 10.74 6.09 -3.00
N ARG A 59 9.47 5.97 -3.37
CA ARG A 59 8.35 6.68 -2.72
C ARG A 59 7.31 5.70 -2.18
N LEU A 60 6.59 6.14 -1.15
CA LEU A 60 5.58 5.32 -0.46
C LEU A 60 4.17 5.78 -0.85
N ILE A 61 3.29 4.79 -1.00
CA ILE A 61 1.83 4.96 -1.12
C ILE A 61 1.22 4.29 0.11
N ALA A 62 0.36 4.99 0.83
CA ALA A 62 -0.38 4.43 1.95
C ALA A 62 -1.77 4.01 1.50
N VAL A 63 -2.09 2.73 1.63
CA VAL A 63 -3.45 2.19 1.49
C VAL A 63 -3.98 1.90 2.89
N THR A 64 -4.95 2.70 3.34
CA THR A 64 -5.49 2.60 4.69
C THR A 64 -6.87 1.95 4.70
N GLY A 65 -7.19 1.22 5.77
CA GLY A 65 -8.50 0.62 5.94
C GLY A 65 -8.87 0.34 7.39
N LYS A 66 -10.08 -0.16 7.58
CA LYS A 66 -10.58 -0.66 8.86
C LYS A 66 -10.69 -2.17 8.75
N LEU A 67 -10.15 -2.90 9.73
CA LEU A 67 -10.43 -4.32 9.90
C LEU A 67 -11.89 -4.45 10.35
N ARG A 68 -12.68 -5.26 9.64
CA ARG A 68 -14.07 -5.57 9.98
C ARG A 68 -14.20 -7.06 10.21
#